data_AF-I0ETI8-F1
#
_entry.id   AF-I0ETI8-F1
#
_cell.length_a   1.000
_cell.length_b   1.000
_cell.length_c   1.000
_cell.angle_alpha   90.00
_cell.angle_beta   90.00
_cell.angle_gamma   90.00
#
_symmetry.space_group_name_H-M   'P 1'
#
loop_
_entity.id
_entity.type
_entity.pdbx_description
1 polymer ?
#
loop_
_entity_poly.entity_id
_entity_poly.type
_entity_poly.pdbx_seq_one_letter_code
_entity_poly.pdbx_strand_id
1 'polypeptide(L)'
;MLDRAIRDAKLDNRPMDLSFLDDILEHMLKPRPSDSDKIDKRLLIKFNQFGSNSESIKSNLVGTKNANPVLIKNIGQMKRSHLENALSYTLENSETAYNEMFLECDKQFILETWLNDFDLTKDYNEAMHLVFSIKNKPDEETMQGLLYSTWESLKVRLPEYKFALVPHSHQDHAHIHCFINKTNQLTRKRLRFKGREDCKEFFNELRSEFAYRLNNHLLSEEYLYVNEPKLKELDNIKLQLQVLEKEEKALEQIKTPQDEWDLNKALQSEYLQELKVKNKAQALDIQNNQSLPLRKKISEFKIALFNHKDTSDDEKERLNIDRVDKREPVSEHFH
;
A
#
# COMPACT_ATOMS: atom_id res chain seq x y z
N MET A 1 37.21 -51.99 -11.02
CA MET A 1 37.18 -51.07 -12.17
C MET A 1 35.85 -50.34 -12.16
N LEU A 2 35.81 -49.12 -11.60
CA LEU A 2 35.17 -47.97 -12.22
C LEU A 2 35.52 -46.74 -11.39
N ASP A 3 36.47 -46.01 -11.95
CA ASP A 3 36.96 -44.68 -11.58
C ASP A 3 36.05 -43.59 -12.19
N ARG A 4 36.13 -42.37 -11.64
CA ARG A 4 35.62 -41.07 -12.15
C ARG A 4 34.11 -40.80 -11.93
N ALA A 5 33.66 -39.64 -11.45
CA ALA A 5 34.31 -38.35 -11.20
C ALA A 5 33.52 -37.56 -10.15
N ILE A 6 34.14 -37.31 -8.99
CA ILE A 6 33.83 -36.16 -8.15
C ILE A 6 34.91 -35.14 -8.53
N ARG A 7 34.58 -34.16 -9.37
CA ARG A 7 35.47 -33.04 -9.69
C ARG A 7 35.10 -31.86 -8.80
N ASP A 8 36.13 -31.34 -8.17
CA ASP A 8 36.20 -30.14 -7.35
C ASP A 8 35.44 -28.95 -7.96
N ALA A 9 34.42 -28.47 -7.27
CA ALA A 9 34.03 -27.07 -7.35
C ALA A 9 35.01 -26.29 -6.46
N LYS A 10 35.96 -25.59 -7.07
CA LYS A 10 36.85 -24.64 -6.37
C LYS A 10 35.99 -23.62 -5.62
N LEU A 11 36.03 -23.67 -4.30
CA LEU A 11 35.58 -22.58 -3.43
C LEU A 11 36.40 -21.33 -3.79
N ASP A 12 35.73 -20.32 -4.35
CA ASP A 12 36.30 -19.03 -4.68
C ASP A 12 36.57 -18.27 -3.36
N ASN A 13 37.76 -18.46 -2.80
CA ASN A 13 38.23 -17.85 -1.54
C ASN A 13 38.55 -16.35 -1.69
N ARG A 14 37.72 -15.58 -2.41
CA ARG A 14 37.83 -14.13 -2.39
C ARG A 14 37.23 -13.61 -1.07
N PRO A 15 37.97 -12.80 -0.28
CA PRO A 15 37.40 -12.18 0.90
C PRO A 15 36.20 -11.33 0.47
N MET A 16 35.05 -11.58 1.10
CA MET A 16 33.84 -10.82 0.86
C MET A 16 34.11 -9.36 1.26
N ASP A 17 33.91 -8.42 0.34
CA ASP A 17 34.11 -7.01 0.61
C ASP A 17 32.99 -6.51 1.54
N LEU A 18 33.35 -6.27 2.80
CA LEU A 18 32.43 -5.85 3.86
C LEU A 18 32.49 -4.33 4.11
N SER A 19 33.11 -3.56 3.21
CA SER A 19 33.22 -2.09 3.33
C SER A 19 31.85 -1.38 3.47
N PHE A 20 30.76 -1.99 2.98
CA PHE A 20 29.40 -1.47 3.18
C PHE A 20 28.96 -1.42 4.66
N LEU A 21 29.57 -2.23 5.54
CA LEU A 21 29.30 -2.20 6.98
C LEU A 21 29.85 -0.92 7.63
N ASP A 22 30.92 -0.36 7.08
CA ASP A 22 31.53 0.88 7.59
C ASP A 22 30.61 2.09 7.28
N ASP A 23 30.00 2.13 6.10
CA ASP A 23 29.01 3.14 5.73
C ASP A 23 27.76 3.08 6.62
N ILE A 24 27.32 1.86 7.00
CA ILE A 24 26.21 1.66 7.94
C ILE A 24 26.60 2.15 9.34
N LEU A 25 27.81 1.84 9.81
CA LEU A 25 28.33 2.29 11.11
C LEU A 25 28.44 3.82 11.18
N GLU A 26 28.94 4.47 10.13
CA GLU A 26 29.02 5.93 10.05
C GLU A 26 27.63 6.58 10.07
N HIS A 27 26.64 5.93 9.44
CA HIS A 27 25.26 6.41 9.47
C HIS A 27 24.57 6.21 10.82
N MET A 28 24.95 5.18 11.59
CA MET A 28 24.45 4.91 12.95
C MET A 28 25.04 5.84 14.02
N LEU A 29 26.21 6.44 13.76
CA LEU A 29 26.84 7.42 14.66
C LEU A 29 26.20 8.82 14.58
N LYS A 30 25.33 9.06 13.60
CA LYS A 30 24.59 10.33 13.49
C LYS A 30 23.46 10.38 14.53
N PRO A 31 23.43 11.38 15.43
CA PRO A 31 22.31 11.53 16.35
C PRO A 31 21.01 11.73 15.56
N ARG A 32 19.93 11.03 15.97
CA ARG A 32 18.61 11.24 15.38
C ARG A 32 18.21 12.71 15.55
N PRO A 33 17.65 13.37 14.52
CA PRO A 33 17.13 14.73 14.68
C PRO A 33 16.12 14.77 15.83
N SER A 34 16.31 15.67 16.78
CA SER A 34 15.37 15.87 17.88
C SER A 34 14.10 16.58 17.39
N ASP A 35 12.97 16.29 18.03
CA ASP A 35 11.61 16.83 17.78
C ASP A 35 11.51 18.40 17.80
N SER A 36 12.61 19.14 17.98
CA SER A 36 12.66 20.62 17.89
C SER A 36 12.98 21.16 16.50
N ASP A 37 13.47 20.33 15.58
CA ASP A 37 13.80 20.77 14.24
C ASP A 37 12.53 20.73 13.40
N LYS A 38 11.74 21.81 13.53
CA LYS A 38 10.69 22.13 12.56
C LYS A 38 11.29 21.96 11.17
N ILE A 39 10.86 20.92 10.48
CA ILE A 39 11.25 20.60 9.10
C ILE A 39 11.08 21.88 8.29
N ASP A 40 12.20 22.54 8.03
CA ASP A 40 12.23 23.77 7.25
C ASP A 40 11.73 23.37 5.86
N LYS A 41 10.61 23.95 5.41
CA LYS A 41 10.01 23.63 4.10
C LYS A 41 11.00 23.85 2.94
N ARG A 42 12.12 24.55 3.20
CA ARG A 42 13.28 24.66 2.30
C ARG A 42 14.12 23.38 2.15
N LEU A 43 14.20 22.50 3.16
CA LEU A 43 14.91 21.22 3.06
C LEU A 43 14.20 20.21 2.15
N LEU A 44 12.86 20.23 2.13
CA LEU A 44 12.05 19.41 1.22
C LEU A 44 12.29 19.81 -0.26
N ILE A 45 12.57 21.09 -0.52
CA ILE A 45 12.93 21.60 -1.85
C ILE A 45 14.39 21.25 -2.20
N LYS A 46 15.31 21.24 -1.21
CA LYS A 46 16.72 20.87 -1.43
C LYS A 46 16.93 19.37 -1.68
N PHE A 47 16.11 18.48 -1.15
CA PHE A 47 16.22 17.04 -1.46
C PHE A 47 15.92 16.72 -2.93
N ASN A 48 15.06 17.51 -3.60
CA ASN A 48 14.85 17.43 -5.05
C ASN A 48 16.01 18.03 -5.87
N GLN A 49 16.98 18.70 -5.25
CA GLN A 49 18.11 19.33 -5.93
C GLN A 49 19.43 18.54 -5.80
N PHE A 50 19.46 17.46 -5.03
CA PHE A 50 20.65 16.59 -4.92
C PHE A 50 20.88 15.69 -6.15
N GLY A 51 20.06 15.80 -7.20
CA GLY A 51 20.31 15.16 -8.50
C GLY A 51 21.27 15.92 -9.42
N SER A 52 22.26 16.66 -8.91
CA SER A 52 23.12 17.49 -9.78
C SER A 52 24.62 17.51 -9.49
N ASN A 53 25.16 16.66 -8.61
CA ASN A 53 26.63 16.56 -8.42
C ASN A 53 27.12 15.13 -8.15
N SER A 54 26.78 14.20 -9.05
CA SER A 54 27.64 13.05 -9.32
C SER A 54 28.01 13.08 -10.80
N GLU A 55 29.22 12.63 -11.11
CA GLU A 55 29.87 12.76 -12.40
C GLU A 55 28.98 12.40 -13.60
N SER A 56 29.24 13.09 -14.71
CA SER A 56 28.48 13.16 -15.96
C SER A 56 28.09 11.82 -16.59
N ILE A 57 27.08 11.14 -16.03
CA ILE A 57 26.46 9.97 -16.64
C ILE A 57 24.99 10.31 -16.94
N LYS A 58 24.76 10.66 -18.22
CA LYS A 58 23.47 10.57 -18.93
C LYS A 58 22.36 11.57 -18.52
N SER A 59 22.65 12.87 -18.53
CA SER A 59 21.65 13.95 -18.42
C SER A 59 20.71 14.14 -19.63
N ASN A 60 20.68 13.21 -20.60
CA ASN A 60 19.84 13.32 -21.80
C ASN A 60 18.62 12.37 -21.82
N LEU A 61 18.29 11.69 -20.71
CA LEU A 61 17.23 10.66 -20.67
C LEU A 61 16.08 10.91 -19.68
N VAL A 62 16.09 12.02 -18.93
CA VAL A 62 15.05 12.28 -17.91
C VAL A 62 13.71 12.69 -18.53
N GLY A 63 13.68 13.07 -19.82
CA GLY A 63 12.46 13.50 -20.51
C GLY A 63 11.53 12.40 -21.04
N THR A 64 11.92 11.12 -21.00
CA THR A 64 11.19 10.04 -21.70
C THR A 64 10.92 8.77 -20.88
N LYS A 65 11.32 8.72 -19.60
CA LYS A 65 11.10 7.52 -18.77
C LYS A 65 9.69 7.47 -18.20
N ASN A 66 9.05 6.31 -18.30
CA ASN A 66 7.77 6.07 -17.67
C ASN A 66 7.97 5.90 -16.16
N ALA A 67 7.34 6.78 -15.38
CA ALA A 67 7.36 6.74 -13.92
C ALA A 67 6.51 5.56 -13.40
N ASN A 68 7.15 4.62 -12.73
CA ASN A 68 6.50 3.46 -12.14
C ASN A 68 6.39 3.64 -10.61
N PRO A 69 5.17 3.84 -10.06
CA PRO A 69 5.01 4.05 -8.64
C PRO A 69 5.28 2.76 -7.87
N VAL A 70 6.14 2.85 -6.85
CA VAL A 70 6.37 1.75 -5.92
C VAL A 70 5.24 1.66 -4.89
N LEU A 71 4.93 0.45 -4.45
CA LEU A 71 3.86 0.21 -3.48
C LEU A 71 4.39 -0.55 -2.27
N ILE A 72 4.11 0.01 -1.09
CA ILE A 72 4.27 -0.66 0.20
C ILE A 72 2.93 -0.59 0.92
N LYS A 73 2.34 -1.76 1.16
CA LYS A 73 1.05 -1.92 1.83
C LYS A 73 1.27 -2.53 3.21
N ASN A 74 0.65 -1.96 4.23
CA ASN A 74 0.51 -2.60 5.53
C ASN A 74 -0.74 -3.47 5.50
N ILE A 75 -0.57 -4.79 5.53
CA ILE A 75 -1.68 -5.73 5.42
C ILE A 75 -2.10 -6.31 6.77
N GLY A 76 -1.28 -6.14 7.82
CA GLY A 76 -1.67 -6.61 9.14
C GLY A 76 -0.76 -6.16 10.28
N GLN A 77 -1.39 -5.98 11.44
CA GLN A 77 -0.72 -5.99 12.74
C GLN A 77 -1.07 -7.32 13.40
N MET A 78 -0.07 -8.12 13.72
CA MET A 78 -0.26 -9.55 13.99
C MET A 78 0.07 -9.91 15.43
N LYS A 79 -0.85 -10.64 16.05
CA LYS A 79 -0.57 -11.47 17.23
C LYS A 79 0.28 -12.68 16.82
N ARG A 80 0.88 -13.37 17.78
CA ARG A 80 1.71 -14.56 17.52
C ARG A 80 1.00 -15.61 16.67
N SER A 81 -0.23 -15.99 17.01
CA SER A 81 -0.99 -16.99 16.25
C SER A 81 -1.27 -16.54 14.81
N HIS A 82 -1.57 -15.26 14.61
CA HIS A 82 -1.79 -14.69 13.28
C HIS A 82 -0.51 -14.64 12.45
N LEU A 83 0.63 -14.35 13.08
CA LEU A 83 1.94 -14.39 12.43
C LEU A 83 2.27 -15.81 11.95
N GLU A 84 2.07 -16.82 12.80
CA GLU A 84 2.32 -18.22 12.45
C GLU A 84 1.45 -18.69 11.27
N ASN A 85 0.16 -18.33 11.28
CA ASN A 85 -0.75 -18.63 10.17
C ASN A 85 -0.33 -17.91 8.89
N ALA A 86 0.02 -16.63 8.98
CA ALA A 86 0.42 -15.84 7.82
C ALA A 86 1.74 -16.33 7.22
N LEU A 87 2.74 -16.64 8.06
CA LEU A 87 4.00 -17.23 7.62
C LEU A 87 3.77 -18.58 6.92
N SER A 88 2.94 -19.45 7.51
CA SER A 88 2.60 -20.75 6.92
C SER A 88 2.00 -20.56 5.53
N TYR A 89 0.99 -19.70 5.40
CA TYR A 89 0.35 -19.40 4.12
C TYR A 89 1.31 -18.82 3.08
N THR A 90 2.19 -17.90 3.49
CA THR A 90 3.15 -17.31 2.55
C THR A 90 4.23 -18.31 2.14
N LEU A 91 4.72 -19.16 3.05
CA LEU A 91 5.77 -20.13 2.74
C LEU A 91 5.26 -21.34 1.96
N GLU A 92 3.97 -21.71 2.09
CA GLU A 92 3.36 -22.74 1.22
C GLU A 92 3.44 -22.38 -0.26
N ASN A 93 3.53 -21.09 -0.59
CA ASN A 93 3.54 -20.56 -1.94
C ASN A 93 4.90 -19.93 -2.32
N SER A 94 5.97 -20.27 -1.61
CA SER A 94 7.31 -19.75 -1.87
C SER A 94 8.35 -20.84 -1.65
N GLU A 95 9.45 -20.79 -2.41
CA GLU A 95 10.55 -21.73 -2.23
C GLU A 95 11.28 -21.50 -0.90
N THR A 96 11.37 -20.25 -0.42
CA THR A 96 12.14 -19.94 0.79
C THR A 96 11.85 -18.57 1.42
N ALA A 97 12.38 -18.31 2.62
CA ALA A 97 12.37 -17.00 3.27
C ALA A 97 13.78 -16.53 3.64
N TYR A 98 13.96 -15.21 3.73
CA TYR A 98 15.23 -14.58 4.08
C TYR A 98 15.08 -13.69 5.32
N ASN A 99 16.00 -13.80 6.27
CA ASN A 99 15.99 -13.00 7.49
C ASN A 99 16.71 -11.63 7.34
N GLU A 100 16.82 -10.87 8.43
CA GLU A 100 17.49 -9.56 8.45
C GLU A 100 19.00 -9.61 8.18
N MET A 101 19.61 -10.79 8.21
CA MET A 101 21.00 -11.05 7.83
C MET A 101 21.12 -11.57 6.41
N PHE A 102 20.02 -11.58 5.65
CA PHE A 102 19.91 -12.12 4.30
C PHE A 102 20.25 -13.62 4.22
N LEU A 103 20.08 -14.34 5.33
CA LEU A 103 20.23 -15.79 5.39
C LEU A 103 18.90 -16.46 5.09
N GLU A 104 18.98 -17.51 4.28
CA GLU A 104 17.86 -18.39 4.01
C GLU A 104 17.41 -19.08 5.29
N CYS A 105 16.11 -19.09 5.56
CA CYS A 105 15.55 -19.64 6.79
C CYS A 105 14.16 -20.22 6.56
N ASP A 106 13.86 -21.30 7.29
CA ASP A 106 12.53 -21.87 7.32
C ASP A 106 11.62 -21.18 8.33
N LYS A 107 10.32 -21.55 8.29
CA LYS A 107 9.30 -21.04 9.21
C LYS A 107 9.69 -21.25 10.68
N GLN A 108 10.21 -22.44 11.00
CA GLN A 108 10.45 -22.86 12.37
C GLN A 108 11.56 -21.99 12.98
N PHE A 109 12.64 -21.80 12.23
CA PHE A 109 13.75 -20.93 12.61
C PHE A 109 13.28 -19.50 12.91
N ILE A 110 12.45 -18.92 12.04
CA ILE A 110 11.91 -17.57 12.24
C ILE A 110 11.10 -17.50 13.54
N LEU A 111 10.14 -18.42 13.71
CA LEU A 111 9.23 -18.41 14.86
C LEU A 111 9.96 -18.63 16.19
N GLU A 112 10.89 -19.58 16.25
CA GLU A 112 11.68 -19.87 17.46
C GLU A 112 12.59 -18.68 17.82
N THR A 113 13.25 -18.09 16.82
CA THR A 113 14.15 -16.94 17.05
C THR A 113 13.40 -15.71 17.54
N TRP A 114 12.15 -15.53 17.11
CA TRP A 114 11.31 -14.39 17.49
C TRP A 114 10.55 -14.62 18.79
N LEU A 115 10.33 -15.87 19.19
CA LEU A 115 9.60 -16.22 20.41
C LEU A 115 10.23 -15.57 21.66
N ASN A 116 11.56 -15.47 21.70
CA ASN A 116 12.31 -14.83 22.77
C ASN A 116 12.04 -13.31 22.89
N ASP A 117 11.46 -12.70 21.86
CA ASP A 117 11.17 -11.27 21.83
C ASP A 117 9.71 -10.94 22.19
N PHE A 118 8.84 -11.96 22.27
CA PHE A 118 7.41 -11.80 22.47
C PHE A 118 7.04 -11.79 23.97
N ASP A 119 6.05 -10.98 24.31
CA ASP A 119 5.48 -11.00 25.66
C ASP A 119 4.45 -12.14 25.72
N LEU A 120 4.85 -13.28 26.28
CA LEU A 120 3.98 -14.46 26.38
C LEU A 120 2.84 -14.28 27.41
N THR A 121 2.88 -13.22 28.21
CA THR A 121 1.88 -12.95 29.25
C THR A 121 0.78 -12.02 28.76
N LYS A 122 1.01 -11.29 27.67
CA LYS A 122 0.08 -10.27 27.16
C LYS A 122 -0.22 -10.48 25.69
N ASP A 123 -1.48 -10.25 25.35
CA ASP A 123 -1.97 -10.41 24.00
C ASP A 123 -1.69 -9.16 23.15
N TYR A 124 -0.44 -9.02 22.69
CA TYR A 124 -0.01 -7.89 21.86
C TYR A 124 0.15 -8.22 20.37
N ASN A 125 0.12 -7.17 19.55
CA ASN A 125 0.52 -7.24 18.15
C ASN A 125 2.05 -7.29 18.04
N GLU A 126 2.60 -8.49 18.01
CA GLU A 126 4.02 -8.86 17.98
C GLU A 126 4.71 -8.59 16.65
N ALA A 127 3.99 -8.67 15.54
CA ALA A 127 4.56 -8.43 14.22
C ALA A 127 3.75 -7.44 13.39
N MET A 128 4.38 -6.88 12.38
CA MET A 128 3.76 -6.10 11.31
C MET A 128 4.01 -6.80 9.98
N HIS A 129 2.97 -6.93 9.16
CA HIS A 129 3.07 -7.54 7.83
C HIS A 129 2.92 -6.48 6.76
N LEU A 130 3.98 -6.32 5.99
CA LEU A 130 4.05 -5.44 4.84
C LEU A 130 4.10 -6.27 3.54
N VAL A 131 3.64 -5.68 2.45
CA VAL A 131 3.87 -6.18 1.10
C VAL A 131 4.53 -5.09 0.29
N PHE A 132 5.71 -5.41 -0.23
CA PHE A 132 6.45 -4.60 -1.20
C PHE A 132 6.11 -5.12 -2.59
N SER A 133 5.64 -4.27 -3.49
CA SER A 133 5.22 -4.71 -4.83
C SER A 133 5.52 -3.67 -5.90
N ILE A 134 5.86 -4.16 -7.09
CA ILE A 134 6.03 -3.37 -8.31
C ILE A 134 5.09 -3.93 -9.40
N LYS A 135 4.81 -3.12 -10.44
CA LYS A 135 3.91 -3.54 -11.53
C LYS A 135 4.52 -4.60 -12.45
N ASN A 136 5.84 -4.71 -12.46
CA ASN A 136 6.58 -5.65 -13.29
C ASN A 136 6.15 -7.08 -13.00
N LYS A 137 6.18 -7.91 -14.04
CA LYS A 137 5.98 -9.36 -13.88
C LYS A 137 7.15 -9.96 -13.11
N PRO A 138 6.92 -11.04 -12.36
CA PRO A 138 8.00 -11.76 -11.72
C PRO A 138 8.83 -12.52 -12.76
N ASP A 139 10.09 -12.12 -12.89
CA ASP A 139 11.18 -12.85 -13.54
C ASP A 139 12.39 -12.89 -12.60
N GLU A 140 13.43 -13.65 -12.93
CA GLU A 140 14.58 -13.85 -12.06
C GLU A 140 15.29 -12.54 -11.68
N GLU A 141 15.58 -11.68 -12.66
CA GLU A 141 16.25 -10.39 -12.44
C GLU A 141 15.36 -9.47 -11.61
N THR A 142 14.08 -9.34 -11.99
CA THR A 142 13.10 -8.51 -11.29
C THR A 142 12.93 -8.96 -9.84
N MET A 143 12.79 -10.26 -9.60
CA MET A 143 12.60 -10.80 -8.24
C MET A 143 13.85 -10.65 -7.39
N GLN A 144 15.04 -10.84 -7.96
CA GLN A 144 16.30 -10.65 -7.27
C GLN A 144 16.51 -9.17 -6.90
N GLY A 145 16.33 -8.26 -7.86
CA GLY A 145 16.44 -6.82 -7.61
C GLY A 145 15.39 -6.33 -6.61
N LEU A 146 14.17 -6.85 -6.67
CA LEU A 146 13.10 -6.56 -5.71
C LEU A 146 13.44 -7.06 -4.29
N LEU A 147 13.98 -8.27 -4.16
CA LEU A 147 14.37 -8.86 -2.89
C LEU A 147 15.51 -8.04 -2.23
N TYR A 148 16.57 -7.75 -2.96
CA TYR A 148 17.68 -6.91 -2.47
C TYR A 148 17.20 -5.51 -2.08
N SER A 149 16.42 -4.86 -2.96
CA SER A 149 15.88 -3.53 -2.70
C SER A 149 15.03 -3.49 -1.43
N THR A 150 14.22 -4.54 -1.21
CA THR A 150 13.40 -4.66 0.00
C THR A 150 14.26 -4.83 1.25
N TRP A 151 15.25 -5.73 1.20
CA TRP A 151 16.16 -5.97 2.32
C TRP A 151 16.96 -4.72 2.69
N GLU A 152 17.62 -4.07 1.72
CA GLU A 152 18.42 -2.86 1.95
C GLU A 152 17.58 -1.73 2.55
N SER A 153 16.37 -1.52 2.01
CA SER A 153 15.46 -0.50 2.52
C SER A 153 15.09 -0.72 3.99
N LEU A 154 14.84 -1.97 4.38
CA LEU A 154 14.54 -2.32 5.76
C LEU A 154 15.77 -2.21 6.65
N LYS A 155 16.97 -2.55 6.17
CA LYS A 155 18.21 -2.35 6.93
C LYS A 155 18.47 -0.87 7.20
N VAL A 156 18.19 0.01 6.25
CA VAL A 156 18.38 1.46 6.43
C VAL A 156 17.29 2.06 7.33
N ARG A 157 16.02 1.66 7.15
CA ARG A 157 14.89 2.28 7.88
C ARG A 157 14.57 1.62 9.22
N LEU A 158 14.90 0.35 9.39
CA LEU A 158 14.61 -0.47 10.58
C LEU A 158 15.82 -1.35 10.98
N PRO A 159 17.05 -0.81 11.13
CA PRO A 159 18.25 -1.61 11.43
C PRO A 159 18.15 -2.40 12.73
N GLU A 160 17.40 -1.87 13.71
CA GLU A 160 17.27 -2.42 15.06
C GLU A 160 16.17 -3.49 15.20
N TYR A 161 15.54 -3.91 14.10
CA TYR A 161 14.42 -4.86 14.10
C TYR A 161 14.73 -6.10 13.26
N LYS A 162 14.29 -7.26 13.74
CA LYS A 162 14.31 -8.50 12.96
C LYS A 162 13.18 -8.46 11.92
N PHE A 163 13.42 -9.05 10.76
CA PHE A 163 12.40 -9.17 9.73
C PHE A 163 12.63 -10.42 8.88
N ALA A 164 11.55 -10.91 8.27
CA ALA A 164 11.56 -12.03 7.35
C ALA A 164 10.92 -11.62 6.02
N LEU A 165 11.58 -11.98 4.92
CA LEU A 165 11.18 -11.68 3.55
C LEU A 165 10.80 -12.97 2.84
N VAL A 166 9.62 -13.02 2.25
CA VAL A 166 9.11 -14.17 1.50
C VAL A 166 8.81 -13.72 0.07
N PRO A 167 9.70 -14.01 -0.89
CA PRO A 167 9.50 -13.64 -2.29
C PRO A 167 8.44 -14.52 -2.96
N HIS A 168 7.46 -13.90 -3.60
CA HIS A 168 6.39 -14.60 -4.34
C HIS A 168 6.45 -14.23 -5.82
N SER A 169 6.54 -15.25 -6.69
CA SER A 169 6.63 -15.12 -8.15
C SER A 169 5.38 -15.63 -8.89
N HIS A 170 4.35 -16.08 -8.19
CA HIS A 170 3.19 -16.74 -8.80
C HIS A 170 2.03 -15.82 -9.21
N GLN A 171 2.14 -14.50 -9.01
CA GLN A 171 1.09 -13.52 -9.33
C GLN A 171 1.48 -12.64 -10.52
N ASP A 172 0.51 -11.89 -11.07
CA ASP A 172 0.72 -10.96 -12.20
C ASP A 172 1.74 -9.85 -11.90
N HIS A 173 2.06 -9.62 -10.61
CA HIS A 173 2.96 -8.59 -10.13
C HIS A 173 3.99 -9.17 -9.15
N ALA A 174 5.25 -8.80 -9.35
CA ALA A 174 6.34 -9.14 -8.45
C ALA A 174 6.12 -8.49 -7.08
N HIS A 175 6.15 -9.30 -6.02
CA HIS A 175 5.96 -8.83 -4.65
C HIS A 175 6.71 -9.68 -3.61
N ILE A 176 7.04 -9.03 -2.50
CA ILE A 176 7.68 -9.63 -1.32
C ILE A 176 6.76 -9.42 -0.13
N HIS A 177 6.38 -10.52 0.53
CA HIS A 177 5.80 -10.45 1.87
C HIS A 177 6.91 -10.19 2.88
N CYS A 178 6.77 -9.15 3.68
CA CYS A 178 7.73 -8.75 4.70
C CYS A 178 7.07 -8.79 6.07
N PHE A 179 7.55 -9.65 6.96
CA PHE A 179 7.16 -9.66 8.35
C PHE A 179 8.22 -8.94 9.16
N ILE A 180 7.82 -8.00 10.01
CA ILE A 180 8.71 -7.24 10.89
C ILE A 180 8.37 -7.60 12.33
N ASN A 181 9.35 -8.11 13.07
CA ASN A 181 9.25 -8.25 14.52
C ASN A 181 9.19 -6.85 15.14
N LYS A 182 8.14 -6.57 15.91
CA LYS A 182 7.96 -5.23 16.47
C LYS A 182 8.78 -5.00 17.72
N THR A 183 9.50 -5.98 18.25
CA THR A 183 10.39 -5.78 19.40
C THR A 183 11.77 -5.36 18.92
N ASN A 184 12.22 -4.19 19.38
CA ASN A 184 13.55 -3.69 19.12
C ASN A 184 14.60 -4.62 19.74
N GLN A 185 15.61 -5.00 18.97
CA GLN A 185 16.63 -5.97 19.38
C GLN A 185 17.48 -5.47 20.56
N LEU A 186 17.70 -4.16 20.65
CA LEU A 186 18.56 -3.54 21.66
C LEU A 186 17.75 -3.10 22.88
N THR A 187 16.68 -2.32 22.66
CA THR A 187 15.97 -1.66 23.76
C THR A 187 14.80 -2.48 24.30
N ARG A 188 14.42 -3.57 23.62
CA ARG A 188 13.21 -4.37 23.89
C ARG A 188 11.90 -3.57 23.85
N LYS A 189 11.95 -2.33 23.35
CA LYS A 189 10.76 -1.49 23.16
C LYS A 189 10.05 -1.91 21.89
N ARG A 190 8.73 -1.74 21.87
CA ARG A 190 7.92 -2.11 20.71
C ARG A 190 7.84 -0.98 19.70
N LEU A 191 7.93 -1.33 18.42
CA LEU A 191 7.64 -0.44 17.30
C LEU A 191 6.19 0.02 17.41
N ARG A 192 6.03 1.31 17.64
CA ARG A 192 4.74 2.00 17.76
C ARG A 192 4.90 3.37 17.14
N PHE A 193 3.93 3.77 16.32
CA PHE A 193 3.85 5.13 15.81
C PHE A 193 3.18 6.01 16.85
N LYS A 194 3.73 7.20 17.10
CA LYS A 194 3.16 8.19 18.05
C LYS A 194 1.81 8.70 17.56
N GLY A 195 1.62 8.76 16.24
CA GLY A 195 0.38 9.25 15.64
C GLY A 195 0.35 9.03 14.13
N ARG A 196 -0.67 9.62 13.49
CA ARG A 196 -0.91 9.45 12.05
C ARG A 196 0.21 10.04 11.19
N GLU A 197 0.73 11.21 11.55
CA GLU A 197 1.80 11.86 10.78
C GLU A 197 3.10 11.07 10.85
N ASP A 198 3.49 10.60 12.04
CA ASP A 198 4.66 9.73 12.23
C ASP A 198 4.57 8.44 11.39
N CYS A 199 3.39 7.80 11.35
CA CYS A 199 3.14 6.66 10.47
C CYS A 199 3.24 7.03 8.98
N LYS A 200 2.69 8.18 8.58
CA LYS A 200 2.72 8.66 7.19
C LYS A 200 4.16 8.96 6.75
N GLU A 201 4.93 9.63 7.60
CA GLU A 201 6.34 9.95 7.38
C GLU A 201 7.18 8.68 7.26
N PHE A 202 7.04 7.75 8.20
CA PHE A 202 7.70 6.44 8.15
C PHE A 202 7.47 5.72 6.81
N PHE A 203 6.21 5.60 6.38
CA PHE A 203 5.90 4.93 5.11
C PHE A 203 6.32 5.73 3.88
N ASN A 204 6.36 7.06 3.98
CA ASN A 204 6.86 7.89 2.88
C ASN A 204 8.37 7.68 2.70
N GLU A 205 9.14 7.77 3.78
CA GLU A 205 10.58 7.54 3.75
C GLU A 205 10.92 6.12 3.32
N LEU A 206 10.19 5.12 3.83
CA LEU A 206 10.39 3.72 3.43
C LEU A 206 10.13 3.51 1.93
N ARG A 207 9.10 4.16 1.36
CA ARG A 207 8.84 4.10 -0.10
C ARG A 207 9.90 4.85 -0.90
N SER A 208 10.38 5.99 -0.42
CA SER A 208 11.46 6.73 -1.07
C SER A 208 12.75 5.93 -1.11
N GLU A 209 13.14 5.33 0.01
CA GLU A 209 14.31 4.45 0.08
C GLU A 209 14.14 3.25 -0.84
N PHE A 210 12.97 2.61 -0.81
CA PHE A 210 12.66 1.48 -1.68
C PHE A 210 12.71 1.81 -3.17
N ALA A 211 12.17 2.96 -3.59
CA ALA A 211 12.28 3.43 -4.96
C ALA A 211 13.73 3.70 -5.37
N TYR A 212 14.52 4.31 -4.48
CA TYR A 212 15.95 4.54 -4.71
C TYR A 212 16.71 3.22 -4.92
N ARG A 213 16.53 2.23 -4.02
CA ARG A 213 17.18 0.92 -4.15
C ARG A 213 16.72 0.16 -5.39
N LEU A 214 15.42 0.19 -5.71
CA LEU A 214 14.91 -0.42 -6.93
C LEU A 214 15.55 0.16 -8.19
N ASN A 215 15.81 1.47 -8.24
CA ASN A 215 16.54 2.04 -9.37
C ASN A 215 18.02 1.61 -9.37
N ASN A 216 18.66 1.43 -8.22
CA ASN A 216 20.04 0.92 -8.23
C ASN A 216 20.14 -0.51 -8.81
N HIS A 217 19.13 -1.34 -8.58
CA HIS A 217 19.13 -2.75 -9.03
C HIS A 217 18.44 -3.00 -10.37
N LEU A 218 17.41 -2.23 -10.73
CA LEU A 218 16.51 -2.50 -11.85
C LEU A 218 16.29 -1.28 -12.77
N LEU A 219 17.12 -0.24 -12.67
CA LEU A 219 16.98 0.93 -13.55
C LEU A 219 17.22 0.51 -15.00
N SER A 220 16.22 0.77 -15.83
CA SER A 220 16.32 0.63 -17.28
C SER A 220 16.24 1.98 -17.97
N GLU A 221 16.45 1.99 -19.28
CA GLU A 221 16.25 3.20 -20.09
C GLU A 221 14.78 3.58 -20.21
N GLU A 222 13.85 2.65 -19.99
CA GLU A 222 12.41 2.82 -20.19
C GLU A 222 11.67 3.20 -18.89
N TYR A 223 12.13 2.71 -17.73
CA TYR A 223 11.40 2.83 -16.47
C TYR A 223 12.22 3.48 -15.37
N LEU A 224 11.54 4.29 -14.56
CA LEU A 224 12.07 4.87 -13.32
C LEU A 224 11.08 4.57 -12.18
N TYR A 225 11.56 3.91 -11.12
CA TYR A 225 10.76 3.68 -9.93
C TYR A 225 10.69 4.94 -9.08
N VAL A 226 9.48 5.34 -8.70
CA VAL A 226 9.26 6.60 -7.96
C VAL A 226 8.33 6.39 -6.76
N ASN A 227 8.58 7.13 -5.70
CA ASN A 227 7.60 7.32 -4.63
C ASN A 227 6.62 8.42 -5.04
N GLU A 228 5.67 8.07 -5.90
CA GLU A 228 4.55 8.97 -6.20
C GLU A 228 3.42 8.75 -5.18
N PRO A 229 3.16 9.70 -4.28
CA PRO A 229 1.93 9.66 -3.51
C PRO A 229 0.77 9.80 -4.49
N LYS A 230 -0.20 8.88 -4.44
CA LYS A 230 -1.49 9.03 -5.13
C LYS A 230 -2.26 10.20 -4.51
N LEU A 231 -1.89 11.42 -4.88
CA LEU A 231 -2.60 12.64 -4.55
C LEU A 231 -3.72 12.79 -5.59
N LYS A 232 -4.95 12.45 -5.20
CA LYS A 232 -6.13 12.62 -6.06
C LYS A 232 -6.26 14.03 -6.63
N GLU A 233 -5.77 15.02 -5.88
CA GLU A 233 -5.70 16.43 -6.32
C GLU A 233 -4.72 16.63 -7.48
N LEU A 234 -3.57 15.95 -7.47
CA LEU A 234 -2.59 15.98 -8.55
C LEU A 234 -3.12 15.26 -9.80
N ASP A 235 -3.85 14.15 -9.63
CA ASP A 235 -4.52 13.47 -10.74
C ASP A 235 -5.58 14.38 -11.38
N ASN A 236 -6.34 15.12 -10.56
CA ASN A 236 -7.33 16.09 -11.03
C ASN A 236 -6.67 17.27 -11.76
N ILE A 237 -5.54 17.78 -11.23
CA ILE A 237 -4.76 18.84 -11.88
C ILE A 237 -4.17 18.35 -13.21
N LYS A 238 -3.63 17.13 -13.26
CA LYS A 238 -3.12 16.52 -14.50
C LYS A 238 -4.23 16.38 -15.55
N LEU A 239 -5.43 15.96 -15.13
CA LEU A 239 -6.59 15.86 -16.03
C LEU A 239 -7.00 17.24 -16.57
N GLN A 240 -7.04 18.26 -15.72
CA GLN A 240 -7.35 19.64 -16.11
C GLN A 240 -6.32 20.19 -17.10
N LEU A 241 -5.02 19.95 -16.87
CA LEU A 241 -3.97 20.36 -17.79
C LEU A 241 -4.11 19.70 -19.17
N GLN A 242 -4.45 18.41 -19.25
CA GLN A 242 -4.67 17.73 -20.53
C GLN A 242 -5.87 18.30 -21.31
N VAL A 243 -6.90 18.76 -20.61
CA VAL A 243 -8.05 19.44 -21.25
C VAL A 243 -7.60 20.77 -21.83
N LEU A 244 -6.87 21.58 -21.05
CA LEU A 244 -6.36 22.88 -21.49
C LEU A 244 -5.40 22.76 -22.69
N GLU A 245 -4.50 21.76 -22.70
CA GLU A 245 -3.59 21.51 -23.84
C GLU A 245 -4.34 21.14 -25.12
N LYS A 246 -5.48 20.45 -25.01
CA LYS A 246 -6.34 20.14 -26.16
C LYS A 246 -7.07 21.39 -26.66
N GLU A 247 -7.57 22.22 -25.76
CA GLU A 247 -8.20 23.49 -26.09
C GLU A 247 -7.20 24.43 -26.79
N GLU A 248 -5.98 24.54 -26.28
CA GLU A 248 -4.90 25.33 -26.89
C GLU A 248 -4.60 24.88 -28.33
N LYS A 249 -4.41 23.57 -28.55
CA LYS A 249 -4.19 23.01 -29.89
C LYS A 249 -5.37 23.20 -30.84
N ALA A 250 -6.60 23.25 -30.33
CA ALA A 250 -7.77 23.51 -31.14
C ALA A 250 -7.85 25.00 -31.54
N LEU A 251 -7.47 25.91 -30.64
CA LEU A 251 -7.37 27.35 -30.92
C LEU A 251 -6.27 27.66 -31.94
N GLU A 252 -5.13 26.97 -31.88
CA GLU A 252 -4.04 27.12 -32.88
C GLU A 252 -4.47 26.73 -34.31
N GLN A 253 -5.53 25.94 -34.46
CA GLN A 253 -6.07 25.52 -35.76
C GLN A 253 -7.08 26.49 -36.37
N ILE A 254 -7.52 27.51 -35.62
CA ILE A 254 -8.43 28.55 -36.12
C ILE A 254 -7.67 29.45 -37.09
N LYS A 255 -8.02 29.37 -38.37
CA LYS A 255 -7.45 30.24 -39.42
C LYS A 255 -8.48 31.17 -40.03
N THR A 256 -9.77 30.89 -39.79
CA THR A 256 -10.90 31.64 -40.34
C THR A 256 -12.02 31.84 -39.32
N PRO A 257 -12.91 32.84 -39.49
CA PRO A 257 -14.09 33.04 -38.64
C PRO A 257 -15.06 31.85 -38.62
N GLN A 258 -15.03 31.02 -39.67
CA GLN A 258 -15.84 29.81 -39.74
C GLN A 258 -15.30 28.72 -38.79
N ASP A 259 -13.97 28.56 -38.72
CA ASP A 259 -13.31 27.63 -37.79
C ASP A 259 -13.61 28.01 -36.32
N GLU A 260 -13.64 29.31 -36.02
CA GLU A 260 -14.01 29.84 -34.70
C GLU A 260 -15.46 29.54 -34.33
N TRP A 261 -16.39 29.68 -35.29
CA TRP A 261 -17.80 29.36 -35.08
C TRP A 261 -18.02 27.86 -34.86
N ASP A 262 -17.37 27.02 -35.65
CA ASP A 262 -17.45 25.56 -35.54
C ASP A 262 -16.85 25.04 -34.22
N LEU A 263 -15.73 25.61 -33.77
CA LEU A 263 -15.14 25.28 -32.46
C LEU A 263 -16.06 25.71 -31.31
N ASN A 264 -16.60 26.92 -31.34
CA ASN A 264 -17.52 27.41 -30.30
C ASN A 264 -18.78 26.53 -30.19
N LYS A 265 -19.30 26.08 -31.33
CA LYS A 265 -20.46 25.17 -31.36
C LYS A 265 -20.12 23.79 -30.78
N ALA A 266 -18.93 23.27 -31.07
CA ALA A 266 -18.45 22.01 -30.50
C ALA A 266 -18.29 22.09 -28.98
N LEU A 267 -17.59 23.13 -28.48
CA LEU A 267 -17.38 23.36 -27.04
C LEU A 267 -18.71 23.53 -26.28
N GLN A 268 -19.68 24.27 -26.85
CA GLN A 268 -21.01 24.40 -26.25
C GLN A 268 -21.74 23.05 -26.17
N SER A 269 -21.63 22.22 -27.21
CA SER A 269 -22.28 20.90 -27.22
C SER A 269 -21.68 19.96 -26.18
N GLU A 270 -20.36 19.98 -26.01
CA GLU A 270 -19.63 19.18 -25.02
C GLU A 270 -19.96 19.64 -23.59
N TYR A 271 -19.97 20.95 -23.34
CA TYR A 271 -20.36 21.53 -22.06
C TYR A 271 -21.81 21.15 -21.66
N LEU A 272 -22.75 21.20 -22.59
CA LEU A 272 -24.13 20.78 -22.35
C LEU A 272 -24.22 19.27 -22.06
N GLN A 273 -23.36 18.46 -22.67
CA GLN A 273 -23.31 17.03 -22.42
C GLN A 273 -22.73 16.72 -21.03
N GLU A 274 -21.68 17.42 -20.60
CA GLU A 274 -21.15 17.32 -19.24
C GLU A 274 -22.19 17.70 -18.18
N LEU A 275 -22.91 18.80 -18.38
CA LEU A 275 -23.97 19.23 -17.45
C LEU A 275 -25.06 18.17 -17.31
N LYS A 276 -25.46 17.52 -18.41
CA LYS A 276 -26.41 16.40 -18.38
C LYS A 276 -25.87 15.22 -17.57
N VAL A 277 -24.59 14.87 -17.73
CA VAL A 277 -23.95 13.77 -16.98
C VAL A 277 -23.86 14.10 -15.49
N LYS A 278 -23.42 15.32 -15.14
CA LYS A 278 -23.34 15.80 -13.74
C LYS A 278 -24.71 15.81 -13.07
N ASN A 279 -25.73 16.33 -13.74
CA ASN A 279 -27.11 16.34 -13.23
C ASN A 279 -27.67 14.92 -13.03
N LYS A 280 -27.37 14.00 -13.95
CA LYS A 280 -27.76 12.59 -13.83
C LYS A 280 -27.05 11.90 -12.66
N ALA A 281 -25.76 12.15 -12.47
CA ALA A 281 -24.98 11.61 -11.36
C ALA A 281 -25.48 12.15 -10.00
N GLN A 282 -25.79 13.44 -9.91
CA GLN A 282 -26.36 14.07 -8.72
C GLN A 282 -27.75 13.53 -8.39
N ALA A 283 -28.60 13.33 -9.41
CA ALA A 283 -29.91 12.69 -9.23
C ALA A 283 -29.79 11.25 -8.70
N LEU A 284 -28.81 10.49 -9.20
CA LEU A 284 -28.54 9.12 -8.76
C LEU A 284 -28.01 9.07 -7.32
N ASP A 285 -27.15 10.01 -6.93
CA ASP A 285 -26.62 10.12 -5.58
C ASP A 285 -27.72 10.49 -4.56
N ILE A 286 -28.61 11.43 -4.93
CA ILE A 286 -29.81 11.76 -4.13
C ILE A 286 -30.70 10.53 -3.95
N GLN A 287 -30.95 9.78 -5.03
CA GLN A 287 -31.77 8.57 -4.98
C GLN A 287 -31.13 7.47 -4.12
N ASN A 288 -29.81 7.29 -4.20
CA ASN A 288 -29.08 6.32 -3.39
C ASN A 288 -29.08 6.72 -1.90
N ASN A 289 -28.80 7.98 -1.58
CA ASN A 289 -28.77 8.47 -0.20
C ASN A 289 -30.15 8.47 0.47
N GLN A 290 -31.24 8.66 -0.30
CA GLN A 290 -32.60 8.54 0.23
C GLN A 290 -33.06 7.07 0.36
N SER A 291 -32.61 6.18 -0.51
CA SER A 291 -33.05 4.77 -0.52
C SER A 291 -32.22 3.85 0.36
N LEU A 292 -30.95 4.17 0.65
CA LEU A 292 -30.05 3.41 1.54
C LEU A 292 -30.62 3.24 2.97
N PRO A 293 -31.12 4.29 3.65
CA PRO A 293 -31.71 4.17 4.98
C PRO A 293 -32.98 3.28 5.00
N LEU A 294 -33.82 3.38 3.97
CA LEU A 294 -35.03 2.57 3.81
C LEU A 294 -34.70 1.11 3.51
N ARG A 295 -33.74 0.84 2.62
CA ARG A 295 -33.28 -0.52 2.31
C ARG A 295 -32.64 -1.18 3.53
N LYS A 296 -31.87 -0.42 4.32
CA LYS A 296 -31.29 -0.90 5.58
C LYS A 296 -32.37 -1.24 6.60
N LYS A 297 -33.36 -0.36 6.81
CA LYS A 297 -34.52 -0.65 7.68
C LYS A 297 -35.33 -1.87 7.22
N ILE A 298 -35.57 -2.02 5.91
CA ILE A 298 -36.27 -3.20 5.35
C ILE A 298 -35.45 -4.48 5.56
N SER A 299 -34.13 -4.41 5.40
CA SER A 299 -33.21 -5.52 5.68
C SER A 299 -33.24 -5.92 7.15
N GLU A 300 -33.13 -4.95 8.06
CA GLU A 300 -33.22 -5.16 9.51
C GLU A 300 -34.57 -5.77 9.90
N PHE A 301 -35.67 -5.28 9.31
CA PHE A 301 -37.01 -5.81 9.55
C PHE A 301 -37.17 -7.25 9.03
N LYS A 302 -36.61 -7.58 7.86
CA LYS A 302 -36.62 -8.95 7.31
C LYS A 302 -35.82 -9.93 8.18
N ILE A 303 -34.66 -9.51 8.68
CA ILE A 303 -33.83 -10.31 9.60
C ILE A 303 -34.58 -10.55 10.91
N ALA A 304 -35.20 -9.50 11.48
CA ALA A 304 -36.01 -9.62 12.68
C ALA A 304 -37.19 -10.58 12.49
N LEU A 305 -37.90 -10.50 11.34
CA LEU A 305 -39.02 -11.38 11.02
C LEU A 305 -38.59 -12.85 10.83
N PHE A 306 -37.39 -13.07 10.28
CA PHE A 306 -36.81 -14.40 10.08
C PHE A 306 -36.40 -15.02 11.41
N ASN A 307 -35.70 -14.26 12.26
CA ASN A 307 -35.33 -14.69 13.60
C ASN A 307 -36.55 -14.97 14.49
N HIS A 308 -37.64 -14.24 14.31
CA HIS A 308 -38.90 -14.44 15.05
C HIS A 308 -39.69 -15.67 14.56
N LYS A 309 -39.42 -16.17 13.33
CA LYS A 309 -39.98 -17.41 12.80
C LYS A 309 -39.21 -18.64 13.28
N ASP A 310 -37.89 -18.54 13.47
CA ASP A 310 -37.05 -19.64 13.99
C ASP A 310 -37.21 -19.84 15.51
N THR A 311 -37.81 -18.91 16.24
CA THR A 311 -38.13 -19.05 17.67
C THR A 311 -39.60 -19.41 17.94
N SER A 312 -40.38 -19.80 16.93
CA SER A 312 -41.85 -19.89 17.00
C SER A 312 -42.42 -21.30 17.21
N ASP A 313 -41.64 -22.30 17.63
CA ASP A 313 -42.21 -23.59 18.04
C ASP A 313 -42.25 -23.83 19.57
N ASP A 314 -41.55 -23.01 20.39
CA ASP A 314 -41.47 -23.26 21.84
C ASP A 314 -42.09 -22.20 22.78
N GLU A 315 -42.56 -21.04 22.31
CA GLU A 315 -43.18 -20.01 23.18
C GLU A 315 -44.62 -19.62 22.79
N LYS A 316 -45.47 -20.60 22.48
CA LYS A 316 -46.92 -20.38 22.34
C LYS A 316 -47.72 -20.39 23.66
N GLU A 317 -47.06 -20.42 24.82
CA GLU A 317 -47.78 -20.57 26.09
C GLU A 317 -47.74 -19.36 27.04
N ARG A 318 -47.07 -18.25 26.71
CA ARG A 318 -47.06 -17.08 27.60
C ARG A 318 -47.00 -15.78 26.84
N LEU A 319 -48.15 -15.30 26.36
CA LEU A 319 -48.48 -13.88 26.30
C LEU A 319 -50.00 -13.75 26.07
N ASN A 320 -50.74 -13.87 27.16
CA ASN A 320 -52.07 -13.27 27.30
C ASN A 320 -51.87 -11.75 27.32
N ILE A 321 -52.12 -11.06 26.20
CA ILE A 321 -52.45 -9.63 26.22
C ILE A 321 -53.55 -9.38 25.18
N ASP A 322 -54.76 -9.28 25.71
CA ASP A 322 -55.99 -8.64 25.25
C ASP A 322 -56.19 -8.38 23.74
N ARG A 323 -57.09 -9.19 23.18
CA ARG A 323 -57.93 -8.81 22.04
C ARG A 323 -58.73 -7.56 22.40
N VAL A 324 -58.39 -6.42 21.82
CA VAL A 324 -59.35 -5.32 21.68
C VAL A 324 -60.21 -5.61 20.45
N ASP A 325 -61.50 -5.74 20.73
CA ASP A 325 -62.55 -6.16 19.82
C ASP A 325 -62.84 -5.10 18.75
N LYS A 326 -63.23 -5.57 17.57
CA LYS A 326 -63.75 -4.73 16.49
C LYS A 326 -65.21 -4.37 16.82
N ARG A 327 -65.57 -3.09 16.78
CA ARG A 327 -66.79 -2.52 16.13
C ARG A 327 -67.05 -1.05 16.56
N GLU A 328 -67.09 -0.20 15.53
CA GLU A 328 -67.71 1.13 15.31
C GLU A 328 -68.94 1.52 16.19
N PRO A 329 -69.35 2.82 16.32
CA PRO A 329 -69.55 3.72 15.18
C PRO A 329 -69.32 5.24 15.36
N VAL A 330 -69.47 5.91 14.20
CA VAL A 330 -69.51 7.33 13.86
C VAL A 330 -70.57 8.13 14.64
N SER A 331 -70.22 9.34 15.09
CA SER A 331 -71.10 10.54 15.21
C SER A 331 -70.24 11.77 15.49
N GLU A 332 -70.00 12.62 14.49
CA GLU A 332 -70.67 13.92 14.28
C GLU A 332 -70.50 15.00 15.38
N HIS A 333 -69.95 16.13 14.90
CA HIS A 333 -70.38 17.51 15.15
C HIS A 333 -69.62 18.39 16.17
N PHE A 334 -69.14 19.53 15.62
CA PHE A 334 -69.00 20.91 16.14
C PHE A 334 -68.51 21.04 17.60
N HIS A 335 -67.45 21.80 17.91
CA HIS A 335 -67.16 23.17 17.50
C HIS A 335 -65.75 23.58 17.91
#